data_AF-A0A2G2FXC6-F1
#
_entry.id   AF-A0A2G2FXC6-F1
#
_cell.length_a   1.000
_cell.length_b   1.000
_cell.length_c   1.000
_cell.angle_alpha   90.00
_cell.angle_beta   90.00
_cell.angle_gamma   90.00
#
_symmetry.space_group_name_H-M   'P 1'
#
loop_
_entity.id
_entity.type
_entity.pdbx_description
1 polymer ?
#
loop_
_entity_poly.entity_id
_entity_poly.type
_entity_poly.pdbx_seq_one_letter_code
_entity_poly.pdbx_strand_id
1 'polypeptide(L)'
;MAYWGNQSGIAYDPAKVDASDLPQSVEDFAAFWAANPNMFGFNYENGGSGPSFYQNVLRNLSDVDFSDGTSGEDRLAGLSDGIDFFISNGANFIITAGNTDSLTRLSDGELSMVPAWEDHLAGLQKRGEVRNDLEFYIPGMGMNGGGNSAAIPQNAPHPAAALVFIDWLTTAETQTAFNVQFGAAPMHADADDSHALVSAEQRQNRVGEAAQPFRGEMEEYFIENVILAR
;
A
#
# COMPACT_ATOMS: atom_id res chain seq x y z
N MET A 1 10.43 -13.89 13.19
CA MET A 1 11.49 -13.00 12.68
C MET A 1 10.98 -12.33 11.43
N ALA A 2 11.06 -11.00 11.31
CA ALA A 2 10.73 -10.30 10.06
C ALA A 2 11.76 -10.65 8.99
N TYR A 3 11.32 -10.93 7.76
CA TYR A 3 12.21 -11.34 6.68
C TYR A 3 11.88 -10.71 5.32
N TRP A 4 10.78 -9.99 5.20
CA TRP A 4 10.39 -9.36 3.94
C TRP A 4 9.65 -8.07 4.25
N GLY A 5 10.21 -6.92 3.87
CA GLY A 5 9.50 -5.66 3.97
C GLY A 5 8.59 -5.45 2.78
N ASN A 6 7.35 -5.10 3.04
CA ASN A 6 6.42 -4.62 2.04
C ASN A 6 5.94 -3.22 2.40
N GLN A 7 5.80 -2.38 1.39
CA GLN A 7 5.37 -1.01 1.56
C GLN A 7 4.37 -0.68 0.46
N SER A 8 3.18 -0.26 0.86
CA SER A 8 2.24 0.33 -0.07
C SER A 8 2.50 1.82 -0.22
N GLY A 9 2.05 2.37 -1.34
CA GLY A 9 2.32 3.74 -1.75
C GLY A 9 1.55 4.02 -3.02
N ILE A 10 1.94 5.09 -3.72
CA ILE A 10 1.34 5.47 -4.98
C ILE A 10 2.38 5.28 -6.08
N ALA A 11 2.06 4.43 -7.06
CA ALA A 11 2.78 4.35 -8.31
C ALA A 11 2.26 5.43 -9.26
N TYR A 12 3.14 6.07 -10.03
CA TYR A 12 2.78 7.17 -10.92
C TYR A 12 3.59 7.18 -12.22
N ASP A 13 3.04 7.84 -13.25
CA ASP A 13 3.72 8.08 -14.52
C ASP A 13 4.40 9.47 -14.47
N PRO A 14 5.74 9.54 -14.36
CA PRO A 14 6.44 10.81 -14.27
C PRO A 14 6.37 11.63 -15.58
N ALA A 15 5.92 11.04 -16.69
CA ALA A 15 5.64 11.80 -17.92
C ALA A 15 4.33 12.60 -17.83
N LYS A 16 3.50 12.37 -16.80
CA LYS A 16 2.20 13.02 -16.61
C LYS A 16 2.06 13.81 -15.32
N VAL A 17 2.80 13.42 -14.28
CA VAL A 17 2.75 14.07 -12.97
C VAL A 17 4.18 14.34 -12.53
N ASP A 18 4.53 15.61 -12.40
CA ASP A 18 5.84 16.02 -11.91
C ASP A 18 5.99 15.64 -10.43
N ALA A 19 7.20 15.25 -10.03
CA ALA A 19 7.50 14.82 -8.67
C ALA A 19 7.20 15.92 -7.61
N SER A 20 7.25 17.20 -7.98
CA SER A 20 6.88 18.32 -7.11
C SER A 20 5.39 18.46 -6.85
N ASP A 21 4.56 17.84 -7.69
CA ASP A 21 3.11 18.00 -7.70
C ASP A 21 2.41 16.74 -7.14
N LEU A 22 3.19 15.80 -6.60
CA LEU A 22 2.69 14.56 -6.01
C LEU A 22 1.85 14.85 -4.75
N PRO A 23 0.58 14.40 -4.70
CA PRO A 23 -0.26 14.59 -3.53
C PRO A 23 0.33 14.02 -2.24
N GLN A 24 0.40 14.83 -1.18
CA GLN A 24 0.93 14.39 0.11
C GLN A 24 -0.16 14.23 1.16
N SER A 25 -1.23 15.02 1.10
CA SER A 25 -2.38 14.96 2.02
C SER A 25 -3.68 14.51 1.34
N VAL A 26 -4.71 14.24 2.15
CA VAL A 26 -6.06 13.91 1.66
C VAL A 26 -6.63 15.03 0.78
N GLU A 27 -6.38 16.29 1.17
CA GLU A 27 -6.79 17.48 0.41
C GLU A 27 -6.05 17.57 -0.93
N ASP A 28 -4.77 17.23 -0.97
CA ASP A 28 -4.02 17.21 -2.23
C ASP A 28 -4.57 16.14 -3.18
N PHE A 29 -4.97 14.96 -2.67
CA PHE A 29 -5.60 13.93 -3.50
C PHE A 29 -6.93 14.40 -4.07
N ALA A 30 -7.76 15.09 -3.27
CA ALA A 30 -8.99 15.68 -3.78
C ALA A 30 -8.73 16.75 -4.85
N ALA A 31 -7.73 17.62 -4.62
CA ALA A 31 -7.32 18.63 -5.60
C ALA A 31 -6.81 17.99 -6.90
N PHE A 32 -6.01 16.93 -6.79
CA PHE A 32 -5.53 16.16 -7.93
C PHE A 32 -6.68 15.53 -8.72
N TRP A 33 -7.64 14.88 -8.04
CA TRP A 33 -8.82 14.29 -8.68
C TRP A 33 -9.69 15.33 -9.39
N ALA A 34 -9.90 16.49 -8.78
CA ALA A 34 -10.66 17.58 -9.38
C ALA A 34 -9.98 18.15 -10.64
N ALA A 35 -8.65 18.29 -10.62
CA ALA A 35 -7.87 18.78 -11.76
C ALA A 35 -7.69 17.73 -12.86
N ASN A 36 -7.66 16.44 -12.49
CA ASN A 36 -7.36 15.32 -13.37
C ASN A 36 -8.43 14.21 -13.25
N PRO A 37 -9.68 14.50 -13.63
CA PRO A 37 -10.78 13.54 -13.45
C PRO A 37 -10.49 12.24 -14.20
N ASN A 38 -10.69 11.12 -13.51
CA ASN A 38 -10.47 9.75 -13.98
C ASN A 38 -9.00 9.36 -14.23
N MET A 39 -8.03 10.19 -13.80
CA MET A 39 -6.60 9.87 -13.92
C MET A 39 -6.02 9.18 -12.68
N PHE A 40 -6.80 9.02 -11.62
CA PHE A 40 -6.45 8.21 -10.45
C PHE A 40 -7.39 7.01 -10.36
N GLY A 41 -6.86 5.85 -9.99
CA GLY A 41 -7.68 4.69 -9.70
C GLY A 41 -7.13 3.82 -8.59
N PHE A 42 -8.03 3.11 -7.90
CA PHE A 42 -7.67 2.17 -6.84
C PHE A 42 -8.65 0.99 -6.81
N ASN A 43 -8.22 -0.13 -6.24
CA ASN A 43 -9.05 -1.31 -6.07
C ASN A 43 -9.61 -1.39 -4.64
N TYR A 44 -10.70 -2.15 -4.46
CA TYR A 44 -11.16 -2.55 -3.12
C TYR A 44 -11.07 -4.07 -2.91
N GLU A 45 -11.08 -4.84 -4.01
CA GLU A 45 -10.88 -6.29 -4.04
C GLU A 45 -9.55 -6.66 -4.73
N ASN A 46 -9.15 -7.93 -4.63
CA ASN A 46 -8.01 -8.51 -5.36
C ASN A 46 -6.67 -7.78 -5.15
N GLY A 47 -6.42 -7.35 -3.92
CA GLY A 47 -5.12 -6.82 -3.50
C GLY A 47 -5.24 -5.73 -2.43
N GLY A 48 -4.18 -5.55 -1.63
CA GLY A 48 -4.20 -4.69 -0.45
C GLY A 48 -3.77 -3.23 -0.65
N SER A 49 -3.39 -2.79 -1.85
CA SER A 49 -2.85 -1.43 -2.00
C SER A 49 -3.95 -0.37 -2.06
N GLY A 50 -5.05 -0.63 -2.75
CA GLY A 50 -6.24 0.22 -2.68
C GLY A 50 -6.89 0.23 -1.28
N PRO A 51 -7.05 -0.92 -0.59
CA PRO A 51 -7.38 -0.97 0.83
C PRO A 51 -6.47 -0.13 1.72
N SER A 52 -5.16 -0.23 1.55
CA SER A 52 -4.24 0.66 2.27
C SER A 52 -4.56 2.14 2.02
N PHE A 53 -4.79 2.53 0.77
CA PHE A 53 -5.08 3.93 0.42
C PHE A 53 -6.34 4.44 1.10
N TYR A 54 -7.49 3.79 0.90
CA TYR A 54 -8.73 4.32 1.47
C TYR A 54 -8.74 4.25 3.00
N GLN A 55 -8.14 3.22 3.62
CA GLN A 55 -8.06 3.14 5.08
C GLN A 55 -7.22 4.28 5.66
N ASN A 56 -6.14 4.68 5.00
CA ASN A 56 -5.33 5.80 5.47
C ASN A 56 -5.98 7.16 5.19
N VAL A 57 -6.80 7.29 4.14
CA VAL A 57 -7.67 8.47 3.99
C VAL A 57 -8.69 8.56 5.13
N LEU A 58 -9.39 7.45 5.44
CA LEU A 58 -10.33 7.39 6.56
C LEU A 58 -9.64 7.73 7.89
N ARG A 59 -8.42 7.23 8.11
CA ARG A 59 -7.61 7.53 9.30
C ARG A 59 -7.29 9.01 9.44
N ASN A 60 -6.91 9.69 8.34
CA ASN A 60 -6.56 11.11 8.38
C ASN A 60 -7.78 12.02 8.54
N LEU A 61 -8.98 11.52 8.25
CA LEU A 61 -10.25 12.23 8.41
C LEU A 61 -11.05 11.79 9.65
N SER A 62 -10.44 11.08 10.59
CA SER A 62 -11.11 10.64 11.81
C SER A 62 -10.20 10.69 13.03
N ASP A 63 -10.81 10.73 14.21
CA ASP A 63 -10.11 10.60 15.50
C ASP A 63 -10.05 9.14 15.99
N VAL A 64 -10.44 8.18 15.14
CA VAL A 64 -10.47 6.76 15.51
C VAL A 64 -9.05 6.21 15.61
N ASP A 65 -8.72 5.51 16.70
CA ASP A 65 -7.39 4.88 16.87
C ASP A 65 -7.31 3.55 16.15
N PHE A 66 -6.83 3.51 14.90
CA PHE A 66 -6.79 2.29 14.08
C PHE A 66 -5.93 1.14 14.67
N SER A 67 -5.11 1.39 15.70
CA SER A 67 -4.32 0.35 16.36
C SER A 67 -5.11 -0.48 17.38
N ASP A 68 -6.25 0.03 17.84
CA ASP A 68 -7.20 -0.73 18.66
C ASP A 68 -8.07 -1.63 17.76
N GLY A 69 -8.22 -2.90 18.12
CA GLY A 69 -9.06 -3.86 17.40
C GLY A 69 -10.54 -3.82 17.77
N THR A 70 -10.93 -3.11 18.85
CA THR A 70 -12.33 -3.07 19.33
C THR A 70 -13.30 -2.55 18.26
N SER A 71 -14.33 -3.28 17.90
CA SER A 71 -15.22 -2.85 16.81
C SER A 71 -16.67 -2.65 17.26
N GLY A 72 -17.42 -1.86 16.49
CA GLY A 72 -18.82 -1.54 16.74
C GLY A 72 -19.32 -0.33 15.93
N GLU A 73 -20.64 -0.19 15.86
CA GLU A 73 -21.32 0.84 15.07
C GLU A 73 -20.84 2.26 15.38
N ASP A 74 -20.67 2.62 16.65
CA ASP A 74 -20.19 3.95 17.06
C ASP A 74 -18.80 4.27 16.50
N ARG A 75 -17.94 3.25 16.38
CA ARG A 75 -16.58 3.40 15.87
C ARG A 75 -16.56 3.55 14.36
N LEU A 76 -17.39 2.78 13.65
CA LEU A 76 -17.60 2.93 12.22
C LEU A 76 -18.25 4.29 11.87
N ALA A 77 -19.19 4.76 12.70
CA ALA A 77 -19.78 6.08 12.56
C ALA A 77 -18.75 7.21 12.67
N GLY A 78 -17.68 7.01 13.46
CA GLY A 78 -16.54 7.92 13.52
C GLY A 78 -15.75 8.07 12.21
N LEU A 79 -16.03 7.25 11.19
CA LEU A 79 -15.42 7.31 9.86
C LEU A 79 -16.25 8.10 8.84
N SER A 80 -17.38 8.70 9.26
CA SER A 80 -18.35 9.35 8.36
C SER A 80 -17.73 10.40 7.45
N ASP A 81 -16.83 11.24 7.96
CA ASP A 81 -16.20 12.31 7.19
C ASP A 81 -15.36 11.76 6.04
N GLY A 82 -14.69 10.62 6.28
CA GLY A 82 -13.96 9.89 5.26
C GLY A 82 -14.88 9.24 4.23
N ILE A 83 -16.01 8.68 4.66
CA ILE A 83 -17.02 8.14 3.73
C ILE A 83 -17.57 9.26 2.83
N ASP A 84 -17.99 10.38 3.42
CA ASP A 84 -18.52 11.54 2.70
C ASP A 84 -17.49 12.12 1.73
N PHE A 85 -16.20 12.10 2.08
CA PHE A 85 -15.11 12.49 1.20
C PHE A 85 -15.06 11.65 -0.08
N PHE A 86 -15.14 10.31 0.04
CA PHE A 86 -15.11 9.43 -1.14
C PHE A 86 -16.40 9.48 -1.96
N ILE A 87 -17.55 9.66 -1.32
CA ILE A 87 -18.84 9.87 -2.02
C ILE A 87 -18.78 11.16 -2.84
N SER A 88 -18.34 12.27 -2.21
CA SER A 88 -18.29 13.59 -2.86
C SER A 88 -17.30 13.64 -4.03
N ASN A 89 -16.22 12.86 -3.97
CA ASN A 89 -15.24 12.74 -5.04
C ASN A 89 -15.53 11.59 -6.03
N GLY A 90 -16.60 10.82 -5.78
CA GLY A 90 -17.49 10.19 -6.75
C GLY A 90 -16.92 9.93 -8.13
N ALA A 91 -17.19 10.94 -8.96
CA ALA A 91 -17.04 10.92 -10.40
C ALA A 91 -15.61 11.20 -10.90
N ASN A 92 -14.65 11.44 -9.99
CA ASN A 92 -13.31 11.92 -10.36
C ASN A 92 -12.22 10.85 -10.27
N PHE A 93 -12.52 9.67 -9.73
CA PHE A 93 -11.58 8.55 -9.67
C PHE A 93 -12.21 7.25 -10.16
N ILE A 94 -11.36 6.29 -10.51
CA ILE A 94 -11.77 5.00 -11.04
C ILE A 94 -11.60 3.88 -10.02
N ILE A 95 -12.59 2.98 -9.92
CA ILE A 95 -12.41 1.71 -9.24
C ILE A 95 -11.83 0.69 -10.22
N THR A 96 -10.69 0.11 -9.87
CA THR A 96 -10.00 -0.93 -10.64
C THR A 96 -10.30 -2.31 -10.09
N ALA A 97 -10.08 -3.35 -10.89
CA ALA A 97 -10.44 -4.73 -10.53
C ALA A 97 -9.49 -5.38 -9.51
N GLY A 98 -8.30 -4.79 -9.29
CA GLY A 98 -7.27 -5.31 -8.40
C GLY A 98 -5.92 -4.62 -8.59
N ASN A 99 -4.93 -5.02 -7.79
CA ASN A 99 -3.59 -4.40 -7.84
C ASN A 99 -2.92 -4.53 -9.22
N THR A 100 -3.06 -5.69 -9.88
CA THR A 100 -2.49 -5.90 -11.21
C THR A 100 -3.20 -5.06 -12.26
N ASP A 101 -4.54 -4.97 -12.20
CA ASP A 101 -5.32 -4.11 -13.12
C ASP A 101 -4.92 -2.63 -12.98
N SER A 102 -4.79 -2.14 -11.73
CA SER A 102 -4.27 -0.80 -11.45
C SER A 102 -2.92 -0.53 -12.12
N LEU A 103 -1.95 -1.41 -11.93
CA LEU A 103 -0.60 -1.23 -12.46
C LEU A 103 -0.54 -1.36 -13.99
N THR A 104 -1.35 -2.25 -14.59
CA THR A 104 -1.47 -2.35 -16.05
C THR A 104 -2.04 -1.07 -16.63
N ARG A 105 -3.14 -0.55 -16.07
CA ARG A 105 -3.78 0.68 -16.56
C ARG A 105 -2.91 1.92 -16.35
N LEU A 106 -2.10 1.94 -15.29
CA LEU A 106 -1.04 2.95 -15.14
C LEU A 106 0.02 2.81 -16.26
N SER A 107 0.53 1.60 -16.48
CA SER A 107 1.55 1.32 -17.49
C SER A 107 1.09 1.64 -18.91
N ASP A 108 -0.17 1.35 -19.23
CA ASP A 108 -0.78 1.66 -20.53
C ASP A 108 -1.03 3.17 -20.72
N GLY A 109 -0.83 3.97 -19.66
CA GLY A 109 -1.07 5.40 -19.69
C GLY A 109 -2.56 5.74 -19.70
N GLU A 110 -3.44 4.85 -19.24
CA GLU A 110 -4.84 5.19 -19.00
C GLU A 110 -4.97 5.99 -17.69
N LEU A 111 -4.33 5.52 -16.63
CA LEU A 111 -4.23 6.21 -15.35
C LEU A 111 -2.88 6.96 -15.27
N SER A 112 -2.80 7.94 -14.38
CA SER A 112 -1.56 8.66 -14.04
C SER A 112 -1.02 8.29 -12.67
N MET A 113 -1.90 7.84 -11.76
CA MET A 113 -1.54 7.43 -10.39
C MET A 113 -2.44 6.31 -9.89
N VAL A 114 -1.86 5.32 -9.20
CA VAL A 114 -2.59 4.23 -8.55
C VAL A 114 -1.92 3.81 -7.24
N PRO A 115 -2.67 3.41 -6.20
CA PRO A 115 -2.08 2.73 -5.06
C PRO A 115 -1.48 1.38 -5.45
N ALA A 116 -0.24 1.13 -5.05
CA ALA A 116 0.48 -0.10 -5.36
C ALA A 116 1.31 -0.60 -4.17
N TRP A 117 1.79 -1.84 -4.26
CA TRP A 117 2.89 -2.34 -3.43
C TRP A 117 4.22 -2.13 -4.16
N GLU A 118 5.23 -1.65 -3.46
CA GLU A 118 6.57 -1.36 -3.97
C GLU A 118 7.19 -2.60 -4.67
N ASP A 119 7.21 -3.73 -3.99
CA ASP A 119 7.76 -5.00 -4.46
C ASP A 119 6.98 -5.57 -5.65
N HIS A 120 5.66 -5.37 -5.68
CA HIS A 120 4.83 -5.78 -6.80
C HIS A 120 5.14 -4.99 -8.07
N LEU A 121 5.25 -3.66 -7.96
CA LEU A 121 5.66 -2.80 -9.08
C LEU A 121 7.06 -3.17 -9.56
N ALA A 122 8.05 -3.23 -8.65
CA ALA A 122 9.43 -3.57 -8.99
C ALA A 122 9.52 -4.95 -9.68
N GLY A 123 8.79 -5.93 -9.16
CA GLY A 123 8.72 -7.26 -9.74
C GLY A 123 8.14 -7.28 -11.16
N LEU A 124 7.07 -6.52 -11.41
CA LEU A 124 6.46 -6.42 -12.75
C LEU A 124 7.38 -5.70 -13.74
N GLN A 125 8.04 -4.61 -13.31
CA GLN A 125 9.00 -3.87 -14.13
C GLN A 125 10.17 -4.77 -14.56
N LYS A 126 10.70 -5.56 -13.63
CA LYS A 126 11.78 -6.49 -13.91
C LYS A 126 11.39 -7.59 -14.91
N ARG A 127 10.13 -8.01 -14.91
CA ARG A 127 9.60 -8.98 -15.89
C ARG A 127 9.20 -8.34 -17.22
N GLY A 128 9.22 -7.01 -17.32
CA GLY A 128 8.77 -6.27 -18.50
C GLY A 128 7.26 -6.34 -18.72
N GLU A 129 6.49 -6.67 -17.67
CA GLU A 129 5.03 -6.72 -17.72
C GLU A 129 4.41 -5.32 -17.57
N VAL A 130 5.14 -4.41 -16.93
CA VAL A 130 4.82 -2.98 -16.89
C VAL A 130 6.06 -2.16 -17.24
N ARG A 131 5.84 -0.91 -17.66
CA ARG A 131 6.87 0.08 -17.98
C ARG A 131 7.86 0.30 -16.82
N ASN A 132 9.15 0.36 -17.13
CA ASN A 132 10.24 0.51 -16.16
C ASN A 132 10.53 1.97 -15.75
N ASP A 133 9.87 2.94 -16.37
CA ASP A 133 9.99 4.37 -16.05
C ASP A 133 8.87 4.86 -15.11
N LEU A 134 7.96 3.98 -14.68
CA LEU A 134 7.01 4.29 -13.62
C LEU A 134 7.73 4.44 -12.29
N GLU A 135 7.35 5.45 -11.53
CA GLU A 135 7.94 5.77 -10.23
C GLU A 135 6.94 5.51 -9.09
N PHE A 136 7.43 5.58 -7.86
CA PHE A 136 6.66 5.24 -6.67
C PHE A 136 7.01 6.17 -5.50
N TYR A 137 6.01 6.55 -4.70
CA TYR A 137 6.25 7.32 -3.48
C TYR A 137 5.29 6.94 -2.34
N ILE A 138 5.63 7.34 -1.11
CA ILE A 138 4.76 7.23 0.06
C ILE A 138 4.29 8.64 0.44
N PRO A 139 2.98 8.95 0.36
CA PRO A 139 2.47 10.27 0.67
C PRO A 139 2.63 10.60 2.16
N GLY A 140 2.69 11.89 2.49
CA GLY A 140 2.78 12.40 3.87
C GLY A 140 1.65 11.94 4.81
N MET A 141 0.43 11.77 4.29
CA MET A 141 -0.70 11.20 5.03
C MET A 141 -0.49 9.73 5.45
N GLY A 142 0.53 9.09 4.86
CA GLY A 142 0.98 7.76 5.19
C GLY A 142 0.24 6.65 4.46
N MET A 143 0.92 5.51 4.35
CA MET A 143 0.42 4.30 3.71
C MET A 143 0.86 3.07 4.50
N ASN A 144 0.05 2.00 4.44
CA ASN A 144 0.36 0.77 5.14
C ASN A 144 1.71 0.22 4.67
N GLY A 145 2.58 -0.07 5.62
CA GLY A 145 3.76 -0.87 5.36
C GLY A 145 4.03 -1.75 6.56
N GLY A 146 4.73 -2.84 6.30
CA GLY A 146 5.00 -3.82 7.31
C GLY A 146 6.09 -4.76 6.88
N GLY A 147 6.10 -5.92 7.50
CA GLY A 147 6.95 -6.99 7.05
C GLY A 147 6.32 -8.34 7.32
N ASN A 148 6.56 -9.27 6.40
CA ASN A 148 6.22 -10.66 6.63
C ASN A 148 7.18 -11.24 7.67
N SER A 149 6.62 -12.00 8.59
CA SER A 149 7.38 -12.72 9.60
C SER A 149 7.42 -14.21 9.30
N ALA A 150 8.59 -14.81 9.46
CA ALA A 150 8.77 -16.25 9.53
C ALA A 150 8.67 -16.73 10.98
N ALA A 151 7.95 -17.83 11.19
CA ALA A 151 7.78 -18.48 12.49
C ALA A 151 7.89 -20.00 12.34
N ILE A 152 8.35 -20.67 13.40
CA ILE A 152 8.43 -22.14 13.45
C ILE A 152 7.24 -22.65 14.26
N PRO A 153 6.38 -23.51 13.69
CA PRO A 153 5.32 -24.16 14.45
C PRO A 153 5.89 -24.94 15.63
N GLN A 154 5.22 -24.89 16.78
CA GLN A 154 5.68 -25.58 17.99
C GLN A 154 5.82 -27.10 17.80
N ASN A 155 5.03 -27.67 16.89
CA ASN A 155 5.02 -29.09 16.54
C ASN A 155 5.80 -29.42 15.25
N ALA A 156 6.70 -28.54 14.79
CA ALA A 156 7.51 -28.81 13.60
C ALA A 156 8.32 -30.11 13.75
N PRO A 157 8.31 -31.02 12.76
CA PRO A 157 9.03 -32.30 12.87
C PRO A 157 10.55 -32.15 12.87
N HIS A 158 11.06 -31.00 12.37
CA HIS A 158 12.48 -30.69 12.25
C HIS A 158 12.78 -29.24 12.68
N PRO A 159 12.62 -28.90 13.98
CA PRO A 159 12.72 -27.51 14.44
C PRO A 159 14.14 -26.94 14.28
N ALA A 160 15.18 -27.76 14.42
CA ALA A 160 16.56 -27.34 14.21
C ALA A 160 16.86 -26.95 12.75
N ALA A 161 16.36 -27.71 11.78
CA ALA A 161 16.52 -27.38 10.36
C ALA A 161 15.75 -26.10 10.01
N ALA A 162 14.55 -25.92 10.56
CA ALA A 162 13.76 -24.70 10.39
C ALA A 162 14.47 -23.46 10.99
N LEU A 163 15.16 -23.61 12.13
CA LEU A 163 15.99 -22.54 12.70
C LEU A 163 17.13 -22.13 11.76
N VAL A 164 17.86 -23.09 11.19
CA VAL A 164 18.93 -22.79 10.22
C VAL A 164 18.39 -22.07 8.98
N PHE A 165 17.21 -22.47 8.51
CA PHE A 165 16.58 -21.80 7.38
C PHE A 165 16.18 -20.34 7.70
N ILE A 166 15.55 -20.09 8.86
CA ILE A 166 15.17 -18.73 9.27
C ILE A 166 16.41 -17.86 9.52
N ASP A 167 17.48 -18.42 10.08
CA ASP A 167 18.75 -17.72 10.25
C ASP A 167 19.30 -17.25 8.89
N TRP A 168 19.48 -18.15 7.93
CA TRP A 168 19.90 -17.82 6.58
C TRP A 168 18.99 -16.79 5.90
N LEU A 169 17.67 -16.96 6.03
CA LEU A 169 16.64 -16.10 5.44
C LEU A 169 16.74 -14.64 5.92
N THR A 170 17.21 -14.45 7.15
CA THR A 170 17.25 -13.13 7.82
C THR A 170 18.63 -12.49 7.82
N THR A 171 19.65 -13.14 7.25
CA THR A 171 20.98 -12.53 7.07
C THR A 171 20.93 -11.29 6.18
N ALA A 172 21.87 -10.35 6.41
CA ALA A 172 21.99 -9.14 5.60
C ALA A 172 22.21 -9.45 4.10
N GLU A 173 22.99 -10.49 3.80
CA GLU A 173 23.24 -10.94 2.42
C GLU A 173 21.96 -11.42 1.73
N THR A 174 21.18 -12.30 2.38
CA THR A 174 19.92 -12.79 1.82
C THR A 174 18.90 -11.66 1.67
N GLN A 175 18.80 -10.75 2.63
CA GLN A 175 17.90 -9.59 2.55
C GLN A 175 18.30 -8.63 1.42
N THR A 176 19.60 -8.39 1.24
CA THR A 176 20.13 -7.63 0.09
C THR A 176 19.77 -8.33 -1.23
N ALA A 177 19.93 -9.65 -1.30
CA ALA A 177 19.56 -10.42 -2.48
C ALA A 177 18.05 -10.31 -2.80
N PHE A 178 17.18 -10.25 -1.78
CA PHE A 178 15.75 -9.99 -1.99
C PHE A 178 15.48 -8.59 -2.52
N ASN A 179 16.19 -7.58 -2.03
CA ASN A 179 16.07 -6.22 -2.53
C ASN A 179 16.49 -6.14 -4.02
N VAL A 180 17.65 -6.67 -4.37
CA VAL A 180 18.13 -6.74 -5.77
C VAL A 180 17.17 -7.56 -6.65
N GLN A 181 16.64 -8.67 -6.12
CA GLN A 181 15.87 -9.60 -6.94
C GLN A 181 14.42 -9.15 -7.13
N PHE A 182 13.81 -8.56 -6.10
CA PHE A 182 12.37 -8.34 -6.02
C PHE A 182 11.98 -6.91 -5.62
N GLY A 183 12.94 -6.03 -5.32
CA GLY A 183 12.66 -4.68 -4.80
C GLY A 183 12.13 -4.67 -3.38
N ALA A 184 12.17 -5.80 -2.66
CA ALA A 184 11.68 -5.89 -1.29
C ALA A 184 12.49 -4.96 -0.37
N ALA A 185 11.82 -4.29 0.56
CA ALA A 185 12.52 -3.51 1.58
C ALA A 185 13.22 -4.48 2.54
N PRO A 186 14.55 -4.40 2.75
CA PRO A 186 15.24 -5.26 3.70
C PRO A 186 14.74 -5.08 5.13
N MET A 187 14.63 -6.18 5.88
CA MET A 187 14.30 -6.15 7.31
C MET A 187 15.54 -6.21 8.22
N HIS A 188 16.73 -6.33 7.65
CA HIS A 188 18.01 -6.35 8.35
C HIS A 188 18.72 -5.00 8.18
N ALA A 189 19.17 -4.38 9.28
CA ALA A 189 19.76 -3.04 9.26
C ALA A 189 21.03 -2.92 8.41
N ASP A 190 21.84 -3.99 8.35
CA ASP A 190 23.07 -4.02 7.56
C ASP A 190 22.89 -4.44 6.09
N ALA A 191 21.64 -4.66 5.63
CA ALA A 191 21.38 -5.00 4.24
C ALA A 191 21.40 -3.75 3.35
N ASP A 192 21.80 -3.91 2.09
CA ASP A 192 21.73 -2.85 1.09
C ASP A 192 20.28 -2.74 0.56
N ASP A 193 19.70 -1.55 0.69
CA ASP A 193 18.34 -1.22 0.26
C ASP A 193 18.30 -0.32 -0.99
N SER A 194 19.45 -0.09 -1.63
CA SER A 194 19.59 0.85 -2.77
C SER A 194 18.83 0.44 -4.03
N HIS A 195 18.33 -0.80 -4.12
CA HIS A 195 17.46 -1.25 -5.21
C HIS A 195 15.96 -1.20 -4.84
N ALA A 196 15.60 -0.67 -3.67
CA ALA A 196 14.21 -0.35 -3.37
C ALA A 196 13.76 0.88 -4.18
N LEU A 197 12.46 0.98 -4.48
CA LEU A 197 11.91 2.11 -5.23
C LEU A 197 11.72 3.35 -4.36
N VAL A 198 11.62 3.20 -3.03
CA VAL A 198 11.53 4.33 -2.09
C VAL A 198 12.74 4.44 -1.18
N SER A 199 13.02 5.67 -0.75
CA SER A 199 14.11 5.97 0.18
C SER A 199 13.74 5.66 1.63
N ALA A 200 14.76 5.56 2.49
CA ALA A 200 14.57 5.47 3.94
C ALA A 200 13.83 6.70 4.53
N GLU A 201 13.94 7.88 3.90
CA GLU A 201 13.22 9.09 4.31
C GLU A 201 11.71 8.94 4.06
N GLN A 202 11.30 8.49 2.87
CA GLN A 202 9.89 8.25 2.57
C GLN A 202 9.27 7.19 3.49
N ARG A 203 10.05 6.17 3.90
CA ARG A 203 9.60 5.13 4.84
C ARG A 203 9.22 5.66 6.23
N GLN A 204 9.56 6.91 6.57
CA GLN A 204 9.07 7.54 7.80
C GLN A 204 7.55 7.76 7.78
N ASN A 205 6.95 7.86 6.59
CA ASN A 205 5.49 7.97 6.40
C ASN A 205 4.78 6.60 6.45
N ARG A 206 5.49 5.52 6.80
CA ARG A 206 4.88 4.21 6.95
C ARG A 206 3.91 4.20 8.13
N VAL A 207 2.73 3.65 7.88
CA VAL A 207 1.69 3.45 8.89
C VAL A 207 1.42 1.96 9.06
N GLY A 208 1.08 1.52 10.28
CA GLY A 208 0.68 0.14 10.53
C GLY A 208 -0.76 -0.14 10.05
N GLU A 209 -1.03 -1.37 9.62
CA GLU A 209 -2.39 -1.80 9.28
C GLU A 209 -3.34 -1.64 10.48
N ALA A 210 -4.62 -1.38 10.19
CA ALA A 210 -5.64 -1.38 11.23
C ALA A 210 -5.73 -2.76 11.90
N ALA A 211 -5.96 -2.77 13.21
CA ALA A 211 -6.08 -4.00 13.98
C ALA A 211 -7.40 -4.73 13.65
N GLN A 212 -7.34 -6.06 13.66
CA GLN A 212 -8.53 -6.90 13.56
C GLN A 212 -9.23 -7.01 14.92
N PRO A 213 -10.57 -7.17 14.98
CA PRO A 213 -11.52 -7.28 13.86
C PRO A 213 -11.93 -5.97 13.18
N PHE A 214 -11.65 -4.80 13.78
CA PHE A 214 -12.09 -3.50 13.26
C PHE A 214 -11.75 -3.26 11.78
N ARG A 215 -10.56 -3.69 11.34
CA ARG A 215 -10.18 -3.56 9.93
C ARG A 215 -11.20 -4.22 8.98
N GLY A 216 -11.62 -5.46 9.26
CA GLY A 216 -12.58 -6.16 8.41
C GLY A 216 -13.92 -5.44 8.35
N GLU A 217 -14.43 -4.99 9.50
CA GLU A 217 -15.70 -4.27 9.56
C GLU A 217 -15.63 -2.90 8.87
N MET A 218 -14.48 -2.21 8.95
CA MET A 218 -14.24 -0.97 8.20
C MET A 218 -14.22 -1.20 6.68
N GLU A 219 -13.60 -2.29 6.22
CA GLU A 219 -13.58 -2.65 4.79
C GLU A 219 -15.01 -2.91 4.27
N GLU A 220 -15.81 -3.68 5.02
CA GLU A 220 -17.23 -3.91 4.71
C GLU A 220 -18.02 -2.59 4.70
N TYR A 221 -17.87 -1.77 5.74
CA TYR A 221 -18.53 -0.47 5.86
C TYR A 221 -18.20 0.46 4.69
N PHE A 222 -16.93 0.49 4.26
CA PHE A 222 -16.51 1.26 3.09
C PHE A 222 -17.17 0.75 1.80
N ILE A 223 -17.21 -0.57 1.59
CA ILE A 223 -17.82 -1.17 0.41
C ILE A 223 -19.31 -0.83 0.35
N GLU A 224 -20.03 -0.99 1.45
CA GLU A 224 -21.47 -0.71 1.52
C GLU A 224 -21.79 0.76 1.22
N ASN A 225 -21.03 1.69 1.78
CA ASN A 225 -21.36 3.12 1.73
C ASN A 225 -20.71 3.87 0.56
N VAL A 226 -19.60 3.37 0.01
CA VAL A 226 -18.87 4.04 -1.09
C VAL A 226 -18.96 3.27 -2.39
N ILE A 227 -18.74 1.95 -2.37
CA ILE A 227 -18.65 1.16 -3.61
C ILE A 227 -20.03 0.80 -4.14
N LEU A 228 -20.93 0.31 -3.29
CA LEU A 228 -22.26 -0.14 -3.69
C LEU A 228 -23.29 1.00 -3.80
N ALA A 229 -23.01 2.16 -3.20
CA ALA A 229 -23.90 3.32 -3.20
C ALA A 229 -23.75 4.22 -4.46
N ARG A 230 -22.82 3.89 -5.37
CA ARG A 230 -22.54 4.60 -6.61
C ARG A 230 -23.31 4.02 -7.80
#